data_AF-A0A158QJK1-F1
#
_entry.id   AF-A0A158QJK1-F1
#
_cell.length_a   1.000
_cell.length_b   1.000
_cell.length_c   1.000
_cell.angle_alpha   90.00
_cell.angle_beta   90.00
_cell.angle_gamma   90.00
#
_symmetry.space_group_name_H-M   'P 1'
#
loop_
_entity.id
_entity.type
_entity.pdbx_description
1 polymer ?
#
loop_
_entity_poly.entity_id
_entity_poly.type
_entity_poly.pdbx_seq_one_letter_code
_entity_poly.pdbx_strand_id
1 'polypeptide(L)'
;MDEYYELLKLHMELNTKYPIGEYGPPVVHCSAGVGRTGTLICGRFLLEQLRRDPSKIDVVGTVLALRRWRMLTVQTIVQMAFLYLFVLHVIKKENLGPTILTPFEDIVPALFFISQARAFAHRVRLFTPSMMTCSIRKNDATSSHERTRLILKEFSQTQC
;
A
#
# COMPACT_ATOMS: atom_id res chain seq x y z
N MET A 1 -5.98 12.28 9.17
CA MET A 1 -6.77 11.28 8.41
C MET A 1 -8.07 11.88 7.90
N ASP A 2 -8.73 12.73 8.70
CA ASP A 2 -9.96 13.41 8.27
C ASP A 2 -9.81 14.22 6.98
N GLU A 3 -8.74 15.02 6.83
CA GLU A 3 -8.47 15.76 5.59
C GLU A 3 -8.44 14.86 4.36
N TYR A 4 -7.86 13.67 4.48
CA TYR A 4 -7.79 12.70 3.39
C TYR A 4 -9.17 12.09 3.09
N TYR A 5 -9.98 11.85 4.11
CA TYR A 5 -11.36 11.41 3.93
C TYR A 5 -12.23 12.47 3.25
N GLU A 6 -12.09 13.74 3.64
CA GLU A 6 -12.80 14.85 2.98
C GLU A 6 -12.33 15.05 1.53
N LEU A 7 -11.04 14.87 1.24
CA LEU A 7 -10.53 14.86 -0.14
C LEU A 7 -11.19 13.77 -0.99
N LEU A 8 -11.37 12.57 -0.45
CA LEU A 8 -12.04 11.47 -1.17
C LEU A 8 -13.52 11.74 -1.40
N LYS A 9 -14.22 12.35 -0.43
CA LYS A 9 -15.60 12.80 -0.61
C LYS A 9 -15.73 13.84 -1.70
N LEU A 10 -14.88 14.88 -1.66
CA LEU A 10 -14.84 15.92 -2.68
C LEU A 10 -14.57 15.32 -4.06
N HIS A 11 -13.67 14.34 -4.16
CA HIS A 11 -13.44 13.61 -5.41
C HIS A 11 -14.69 12.87 -5.89
N MET A 12 -15.44 12.21 -5.00
CA MET A 12 -16.72 11.57 -5.35
C MET A 12 -17.75 12.60 -5.84
N GLU A 13 -17.90 13.73 -5.16
CA GLU A 13 -18.80 14.83 -5.53
C GLU A 13 -18.42 15.45 -6.89
N LEU A 14 -17.13 15.60 -7.17
CA LEU A 14 -16.68 16.09 -8.48
C LEU A 14 -17.01 15.11 -9.61
N ASN A 15 -16.94 13.80 -9.35
CA ASN A 15 -17.30 12.79 -10.35
C ASN A 15 -18.80 12.71 -10.60
N THR A 16 -19.65 13.10 -9.63
CA THR A 16 -21.09 13.19 -9.86
C THR A 16 -21.45 14.48 -10.62
N LYS A 17 -20.75 15.59 -10.31
CA LYS A 17 -20.94 16.87 -10.99
C LYS A 17 -20.45 16.88 -12.44
N TYR A 18 -19.33 16.19 -12.70
CA TYR A 18 -18.71 16.12 -14.03
C TYR A 18 -18.63 14.66 -14.49
N PRO A 19 -19.69 14.15 -15.17
CA PRO A 19 -19.70 12.78 -15.65
C PRO A 19 -18.71 12.57 -16.80
N ILE A 20 -18.18 11.36 -16.90
CA ILE A 20 -17.14 10.97 -17.85
C ILE A 20 -17.56 11.16 -19.32
N GLY A 21 -18.87 11.08 -19.61
CA GLY A 21 -19.40 11.20 -20.97
C GLY A 21 -19.15 12.56 -21.61
N GLU A 22 -19.20 13.64 -20.83
CA GLU A 22 -19.03 15.02 -21.33
C GLU A 22 -17.62 15.58 -21.05
N TYR A 23 -17.03 15.24 -19.90
CA TYR A 23 -15.80 15.87 -19.41
C TYR A 23 -14.57 14.96 -19.47
N GLY A 24 -14.74 13.69 -19.86
CA GLY A 24 -13.67 12.69 -19.84
C GLY A 24 -13.33 12.17 -18.44
N PRO A 25 -12.39 11.22 -18.33
CA PRO A 25 -12.02 10.62 -17.05
C PRO A 25 -11.16 11.56 -16.20
N PRO A 26 -11.32 11.55 -14.86
CA PRO A 26 -10.51 12.37 -13.96
C PRO A 26 -9.04 11.97 -14.01
N VAL A 27 -8.15 12.95 -14.20
CA VAL A 27 -6.70 12.73 -14.23
C VAL A 27 -6.13 13.00 -12.84
N VAL A 28 -5.53 11.97 -12.24
CA VAL A 28 -4.81 12.09 -10.97
C VAL A 28 -3.34 11.79 -11.23
N HIS A 29 -2.46 12.69 -10.83
CA HIS A 29 -1.02 12.47 -10.91
C HIS A 29 -0.30 12.89 -9.62
N CYS A 30 0.94 12.45 -9.50
CA CYS A 30 1.87 12.98 -8.50
C CYS A 30 3.15 13.39 -9.23
N SER A 31 4.28 12.73 -8.95
CA SER A 31 5.51 12.88 -9.73
C SER A 31 5.61 11.73 -10.75
N ALA A 32 5.84 10.50 -10.29
CA ALA A 32 5.83 9.31 -11.14
C ALA A 32 4.42 8.71 -11.38
N GLY A 33 3.40 9.19 -10.67
CA GLY A 33 2.01 8.74 -10.81
C GLY A 33 1.75 7.32 -10.29
N VAL A 34 2.50 6.85 -9.29
CA VAL A 34 2.44 5.46 -8.79
C VAL A 34 2.27 5.34 -7.27
N GLY A 35 2.95 6.19 -6.50
CA GLY A 35 2.86 6.20 -5.03
C GLY A 35 1.60 6.89 -4.51
N ARG A 36 1.66 8.22 -4.37
CA ARG A 36 0.53 9.04 -3.86
C ARG A 36 -0.74 8.94 -4.71
N THR A 37 -0.58 8.86 -6.03
CA THR A 37 -1.68 8.61 -6.98
C THR A 37 -2.31 7.25 -6.70
N GLY A 38 -1.48 6.23 -6.50
CA GLY A 38 -1.93 4.89 -6.16
C GLY A 38 -2.69 4.85 -4.84
N THR A 39 -2.19 5.54 -3.80
CA THR A 39 -2.88 5.59 -2.50
C THR A 39 -4.24 6.28 -2.61
N LEU A 40 -4.34 7.38 -3.36
CA LEU A 40 -5.62 8.07 -3.57
C LEU A 40 -6.64 7.16 -4.28
N ILE A 41 -6.21 6.52 -5.37
CA ILE A 41 -7.07 5.61 -6.13
C ILE A 41 -7.48 4.39 -5.28
N CYS A 42 -6.54 3.76 -4.57
CA CYS A 42 -6.83 2.67 -3.64
C CYS A 42 -7.83 3.10 -2.57
N GLY A 43 -7.60 4.25 -1.93
CA GLY A 43 -8.46 4.77 -0.87
C GLY A 43 -9.89 5.01 -1.35
N ARG A 44 -10.07 5.51 -2.58
CA ARG A 44 -11.39 5.63 -3.20
C ARG A 44 -12.10 4.28 -3.32
N PHE A 45 -11.42 3.25 -3.85
CA PHE A 45 -12.00 1.91 -4.00
C PHE A 45 -12.33 1.27 -2.66
N LEU A 46 -11.44 1.42 -1.66
CA LEU A 46 -11.66 0.90 -0.32
C LEU A 46 -12.85 1.57 0.36
N LEU A 47 -12.99 2.90 0.24
CA LEU A 47 -14.14 3.62 0.76
C LEU A 47 -15.46 3.16 0.12
N GLU A 48 -15.43 2.90 -1.19
CA GLU A 48 -16.60 2.39 -1.90
C GLU A 48 -16.94 0.94 -1.52
N GLN A 49 -15.93 0.09 -1.32
CA GLN A 49 -16.11 -1.27 -0.81
C GLN A 49 -16.66 -1.28 0.61
N LEU A 50 -16.13 -0.42 1.49
CA LEU A 50 -16.61 -0.22 2.87
C LEU A 50 -18.10 0.13 2.92
N ARG A 51 -18.54 1.02 2.03
CA ARG A 51 -19.94 1.44 1.94
C ARG A 51 -20.86 0.39 1.32
N ARG A 52 -20.32 -0.50 0.49
CA ARG A 52 -21.08 -1.64 -0.07
C ARG A 52 -21.23 -2.74 0.98
N ASP A 53 -20.10 -3.32 1.39
CA ASP A 53 -20.04 -4.47 2.28
C ASP A 53 -18.84 -4.36 3.24
N PRO A 54 -19.04 -3.88 4.49
CA PRO A 54 -17.94 -3.67 5.44
C PRO A 54 -17.28 -4.98 5.92
N SER A 55 -17.95 -6.12 5.77
CA SER A 55 -17.43 -7.43 6.18
C SER A 55 -16.39 -8.02 5.23
N LYS A 56 -16.26 -7.49 3.99
CA LYS A 56 -15.46 -8.10 2.92
C LYS A 56 -14.47 -7.10 2.32
N ILE A 57 -13.51 -6.67 3.12
CA ILE A 57 -12.48 -5.70 2.69
C ILE A 57 -11.12 -6.40 2.60
N ASP A 58 -10.50 -6.32 1.43
CA ASP A 58 -9.14 -6.79 1.21
C ASP A 58 -8.29 -5.66 0.62
N VAL A 59 -7.42 -5.09 1.47
CA VAL A 59 -6.51 -4.01 1.10
C VAL A 59 -5.42 -4.49 0.13
N VAL A 60 -4.86 -5.68 0.36
CA VAL A 60 -3.77 -6.22 -0.46
C VAL A 60 -4.30 -6.63 -1.82
N GLY A 61 -5.44 -7.32 -1.87
CA GLY A 61 -6.11 -7.70 -3.11
C GLY A 61 -6.49 -6.50 -3.96
N THR A 62 -6.98 -5.42 -3.33
CA THR A 62 -7.29 -4.17 -4.03
C THR A 62 -6.04 -3.54 -4.66
N VAL A 63 -4.93 -3.48 -3.92
CA VAL A 63 -3.65 -2.98 -4.46
C VAL A 63 -3.14 -3.88 -5.59
N LEU A 64 -3.24 -5.20 -5.45
CA LEU A 64 -2.83 -6.16 -6.47
C LEU A 64 -3.66 -6.01 -7.75
N ALA A 65 -4.97 -5.83 -7.62
CA ALA A 65 -5.87 -5.56 -8.74
C ALA A 65 -5.48 -4.26 -9.47
N LEU A 66 -5.13 -3.20 -8.73
CA LEU A 66 -4.67 -1.94 -9.33
C LEU A 66 -3.31 -2.08 -10.02
N ARG A 67 -2.42 -2.94 -9.50
CA ARG A 67 -1.14 -3.24 -10.14
C ARG A 67 -1.28 -3.91 -11.50
N ARG A 68 -2.42 -4.56 -11.79
CA ARG A 68 -2.74 -5.09 -13.12
C ARG A 68 -2.96 -3.97 -14.14
N TRP A 69 -3.52 -2.84 -13.72
CA TRP A 69 -3.76 -1.69 -14.58
C TRP A 69 -2.53 -0.77 -14.68
N ARG A 70 -1.82 -0.56 -13.57
CA ARG A 70 -0.60 0.26 -13.53
C ARG A 70 0.42 -0.35 -12.59
N MET A 71 1.56 -0.75 -13.15
CA MET A 71 2.64 -1.37 -12.38
C MET A 71 3.10 -0.48 -11.22
N LEU A 72 3.59 -1.11 -10.15
CA LEU A 72 4.16 -0.44 -8.98
C LEU A 72 3.21 0.51 -8.24
N THR A 73 1.89 0.37 -8.42
CA THR A 73 0.89 1.08 -7.62
C THR A 73 1.08 0.75 -6.13
N VAL A 74 1.21 1.78 -5.28
CA VAL A 74 1.60 1.69 -3.86
C VAL A 74 2.97 1.03 -3.69
N GLN A 75 4.03 1.84 -3.71
CA GLN A 75 5.42 1.36 -3.74
C GLN A 75 6.00 1.06 -2.37
N THR A 76 5.64 1.87 -1.37
CA THR A 76 6.30 1.83 -0.06
C THR A 76 5.42 1.15 0.98
N ILE A 77 6.06 0.51 1.96
CA ILE A 77 5.35 -0.12 3.08
C ILE A 77 4.57 0.91 3.90
N VAL A 78 5.08 2.14 3.98
CA VAL A 78 4.42 3.27 4.65
C VAL A 78 3.09 3.61 3.98
N GLN A 79 3.04 3.61 2.64
CA GLN A 79 1.80 3.87 1.89
C GLN A 79 0.79 2.74 2.06
N MET A 80 1.26 1.49 2.11
CA MET A 80 0.41 0.34 2.40
C MET A 80 -0.15 0.40 3.82
N ALA A 81 0.70 0.66 4.81
CA ALA A 81 0.32 0.88 6.21
C ALA A 81 -0.71 2.01 6.36
N PHE A 82 -0.53 3.10 5.63
CA PHE A 82 -1.48 4.21 5.61
C PHE A 82 -2.88 3.78 5.14
N LEU A 83 -2.98 2.91 4.14
CA LEU A 83 -4.28 2.41 3.66
C LEU A 83 -5.01 1.58 4.73
N TYR A 84 -4.29 0.75 5.49
CA TYR A 84 -4.87 0.03 6.63
C TYR A 84 -5.38 0.98 7.72
N LEU A 85 -4.56 1.94 8.12
CA LEU A 85 -4.96 2.96 9.10
C LEU A 85 -6.16 3.78 8.61
N PHE A 86 -6.22 4.06 7.31
CA PHE A 86 -7.35 4.76 6.71
C PHE A 86 -8.64 3.95 6.79
N VAL A 87 -8.61 2.65 6.46
CA VAL A 87 -9.79 1.77 6.57
C VAL A 87 -10.30 1.74 8.01
N LEU A 88 -9.41 1.61 8.99
CA LEU A 88 -9.77 1.64 10.42
C LEU A 88 -10.40 2.98 10.82
N HIS A 89 -9.85 4.09 10.33
CA HIS A 89 -10.41 5.41 10.56
C HIS A 89 -11.82 5.56 9.97
N VAL A 90 -12.08 5.06 8.76
CA VAL A 90 -13.41 5.10 8.13
C VAL A 90 -14.43 4.27 8.91
N ILE A 91 -14.06 3.07 9.36
CA ILE A 91 -14.94 2.21 10.17
C ILE A 91 -15.34 2.92 11.46
N LYS A 92 -14.37 3.53 12.16
CA LYS A 92 -14.60 4.33 13.37
C LYS A 92 -15.51 5.54 13.08
N LYS A 93 -15.35 6.20 11.94
CA LYS A 93 -16.09 7.43 11.58
C LYS A 93 -17.53 7.14 11.13
N GLU A 94 -17.76 6.08 10.36
CA GLU A 94 -19.09 5.70 9.84
C GLU A 94 -19.84 4.75 10.78
N ASN A 95 -19.28 4.38 11.95
CA ASN A 95 -19.86 3.47 12.95
C ASN A 95 -20.35 2.13 12.37
N LEU A 96 -19.62 1.61 11.39
CA LEU A 96 -19.91 0.31 10.78
C LEU A 96 -19.52 -0.77 11.81
N GLY A 97 -20.45 -1.68 12.14
CA GLY A 97 -20.38 -2.67 13.24
C GLY A 97 -19.14 -3.60 13.25
N PRO A 98 -19.03 -4.50 14.26
CA PRO A 98 -17.80 -4.72 15.03
C PRO A 98 -16.63 -5.37 14.26
N THR A 99 -15.54 -4.60 14.17
CA THR A 99 -14.25 -4.79 14.85
C THR A 99 -13.75 -6.23 15.09
N ILE A 100 -13.06 -6.82 14.10
CA ILE A 100 -11.96 -7.78 14.33
C ILE A 100 -10.75 -7.29 13.54
N LEU A 101 -10.16 -6.16 13.94
CA LEU A 101 -8.83 -5.74 13.45
C LEU A 101 -7.91 -5.22 14.57
N THR A 102 -8.34 -5.27 15.83
CA THR A 102 -7.45 -5.03 16.98
C THR A 102 -6.74 -6.34 17.27
N PRO A 103 -5.48 -6.50 16.81
CA PRO A 103 -4.35 -5.84 17.48
C PRO A 103 -3.29 -5.23 16.53
N PHE A 104 -3.66 -4.69 15.36
CA PHE A 104 -2.65 -4.12 14.44
C PHE A 104 -2.36 -2.63 14.58
N GLU A 105 -3.22 -1.84 15.26
CA GLU A 105 -2.98 -0.39 15.42
C GLU A 105 -1.68 -0.08 16.17
N ASP A 106 -1.20 -0.98 17.03
CA ASP A 106 0.04 -0.79 17.81
C ASP A 106 1.32 -1.25 17.08
N ILE A 107 1.19 -2.05 16.00
CA ILE A 107 2.35 -2.65 15.29
C ILE A 107 2.87 -1.72 14.19
N VAL A 108 1.99 -0.92 13.58
CA VAL A 108 2.35 -0.01 12.47
C VAL A 108 3.36 1.08 12.89
N PRO A 109 3.20 1.74 14.05
CA PRO A 109 4.21 2.70 14.54
C PRO A 109 5.55 2.02 14.87
N ALA A 110 5.53 0.79 15.40
CA ALA A 110 6.73 0.06 15.79
C ALA A 110 7.60 -0.33 14.58
N LEU A 111 6.99 -0.79 13.47
CA LEU A 111 7.73 -1.01 12.21
C LEU A 111 8.18 0.30 11.55
N PHE A 112 7.44 1.40 11.73
CA PHE A 112 7.81 2.72 11.21
C PHE A 112 9.09 3.25 11.88
N PHE A 113 9.25 3.04 13.19
CA PHE A 113 10.47 3.37 13.92
C PHE A 113 11.69 2.56 13.47
N ILE A 114 11.54 1.27 13.17
CA ILE A 114 12.65 0.41 12.71
C ILE A 114 13.16 0.85 11.32
N SER A 115 12.27 1.37 10.46
CA SER A 115 12.65 1.89 9.13
C SER A 115 13.37 3.24 9.21
N GLN A 116 12.94 4.15 10.08
CA GLN A 116 13.58 5.46 10.26
C GLN A 116 14.88 5.37 11.07
N ALA A 117 15.00 4.42 12.01
CA ALA A 117 16.23 4.15 12.74
C ALA A 117 17.37 3.68 11.82
N ARG A 118 17.07 2.93 10.75
CA ARG A 118 18.05 2.57 9.71
C ARG A 118 18.49 3.77 8.86
N ALA A 119 17.66 4.80 8.70
CA ALA A 119 18.03 6.03 7.99
C ALA A 119 18.86 6.99 8.88
N PHE A 120 18.69 6.95 10.20
CA PHE A 120 19.48 7.76 11.14
C PHE A 120 20.87 7.14 11.43
N ALA A 121 20.98 5.81 11.38
CA ALA A 121 22.24 5.09 11.59
C ALA A 121 23.31 5.34 10.48
N HIS A 122 22.92 5.89 9.33
CA HIS A 122 23.87 6.21 8.24
C HIS A 122 24.44 7.63 8.27
N ARG A 123 24.12 8.45 9.29
CA ARG A 123 24.63 9.84 9.40
C ARG A 123 25.54 10.08 10.61
N VAL A 124 26.16 9.04 11.16
CA VAL A 124 27.33 9.19 12.03
C VAL A 124 28.32 8.07 11.71
N ARG A 125 29.19 8.29 10.73
CA ARG A 125 30.54 7.72 10.74
C ARG A 125 31.49 8.67 10.04
N LEU A 126 32.44 9.14 10.84
CA LEU A 126 33.52 10.05 10.51
C LEU A 126 34.44 9.46 9.42
N PHE A 127 34.74 10.29 8.44
CA PHE A 127 36.07 10.57 7.84
C PHE A 127 37.15 9.44 7.76
N THR A 128 37.26 8.81 6.56
CA THR A 128 38.47 8.48 5.71
C THR A 128 39.70 7.70 6.27
N PRO A 129 40.73 7.34 5.46
CA PRO A 129 40.77 6.37 4.34
C PRO A 129 42.00 5.39 4.41
N SER A 130 41.98 4.24 3.71
CA SER A 130 43.17 3.69 2.99
C SER A 130 42.90 2.33 2.31
N MET A 131 43.31 2.28 1.04
CA MET A 131 43.83 1.16 0.23
C MET A 131 43.39 -0.29 0.51
N MET A 132 42.75 -0.96 -0.47
CA MET A 132 43.39 -1.89 -1.43
C MET A 132 42.35 -2.66 -2.27
N THR A 133 42.55 -2.56 -3.60
CA THR A 133 42.36 -3.55 -4.68
C THR A 133 41.10 -4.43 -4.82
N CYS A 134 40.34 -4.16 -5.90
CA CYS A 134 39.99 -5.07 -7.00
C CYS A 134 39.78 -6.59 -6.72
N SER A 135 38.53 -7.07 -6.86
CA SER A 135 38.15 -8.00 -7.95
C SER A 135 36.67 -8.39 -7.94
N ILE A 136 36.15 -8.48 -9.15
CA ILE A 136 34.79 -8.83 -9.57
C ILE A 136 34.38 -10.22 -9.07
N ARG A 137 33.13 -10.36 -8.60
CA ARG A 137 32.36 -11.60 -8.82
C ARG A 137 30.89 -11.25 -9.06
N LYS A 138 30.46 -11.42 -10.32
CA LYS A 138 29.03 -11.51 -10.69
C LYS A 138 28.42 -12.66 -9.90
N ASN A 139 27.27 -12.44 -9.26
CA ASN A 139 26.37 -13.50 -8.82
C ASN A 139 24.93 -13.00 -8.99
N ASP A 140 24.46 -13.20 -10.22
CA ASP A 140 23.17 -13.77 -10.59
C ASP A 140 21.93 -13.42 -9.75
N ALA A 141 21.04 -12.69 -10.42
CA ALA A 141 19.68 -12.38 -10.05
C ALA A 141 18.78 -13.62 -10.12
N THR A 142 18.87 -14.54 -9.17
CA THR A 142 17.88 -15.62 -8.99
C THR A 142 17.79 -16.03 -7.52
N SER A 143 17.08 -15.27 -6.66
CA SER A 143 16.74 -15.78 -5.31
C SER A 143 15.39 -15.34 -4.73
N SER A 144 14.57 -14.61 -5.49
CA SER A 144 13.27 -14.11 -4.99
C SER A 144 12.05 -14.92 -5.46
N HIS A 145 12.22 -15.88 -6.38
CA HIS A 145 11.09 -16.59 -7.02
C HIS A 145 10.92 -18.07 -6.67
N GLU A 146 11.85 -18.69 -5.92
CA GLU A 146 11.71 -20.11 -5.54
C GLU A 146 11.03 -20.36 -4.20
N ARG A 147 10.94 -19.36 -3.31
CA ARG A 147 10.29 -19.56 -2.00
C ARG A 147 8.76 -19.55 -2.04
N THR A 148 8.17 -18.95 -3.06
CA THR A 148 6.70 -18.90 -3.22
C THR A 148 6.12 -20.12 -3.94
N ARG A 149 6.95 -21.00 -4.52
CA ARG A 149 6.49 -22.18 -5.26
C ARG A 149 6.37 -23.46 -4.42
N LEU A 150 7.01 -23.49 -3.24
CA LEU A 150 6.98 -24.67 -2.37
C LEU A 150 5.77 -24.71 -1.42
N ILE A 151 5.14 -23.57 -1.13
CA ILE A 151 4.00 -23.50 -0.21
C ILE A 151 2.67 -23.89 -0.90
N LEU A 152 2.59 -23.79 -2.23
CA LEU A 152 1.35 -24.08 -2.98
C LEU A 152 1.18 -25.54 -3.40
N LYS A 153 2.17 -26.42 -3.15
CA LYS A 153 2.08 -27.84 -3.52
C LYS A 153 1.53 -28.76 -2.41
N GLU A 154 1.44 -28.30 -1.16
CA GLU A 154 0.90 -29.12 -0.06
C GLU A 154 -0.61 -28.95 0.17
N PHE A 155 -1.28 -28.00 -0.50
CA PHE A 155 -2.70 -27.74 -0.28
C PHE A 155 -3.65 -28.37 -1.32
N SER A 156 -3.15 -29.14 -2.30
CA SER A 156 -3.98 -29.73 -3.37
C SER A 156 -4.14 -31.26 -3.33
N GLN A 157 -3.78 -31.94 -2.24
CA GLN A 157 -3.93 -33.41 -2.15
C GLN A 157 -4.87 -33.93 -1.05
N THR A 158 -5.68 -33.07 -0.44
CA THR A 158 -6.75 -33.53 0.45
C THR A 158 -8.00 -32.73 0.21
N GLN A 159 -8.71 -32.99 -0.89
CA GLN A 159 -10.17 -33.04 -0.99
C GLN A 159 -10.55 -33.72 -2.31
N CYS A 160 -11.18 -34.90 -2.18
CA CYS A 160 -11.87 -35.73 -3.19
C CYS A 160 -11.09 -36.24 -4.39
#